data_AF-A0A9D1VF34-F1
#
_entry.id   AF-A0A9D1VF34-F1
#
_cell.length_a   1.000
_cell.length_b   1.000
_cell.length_c   1.000
_cell.angle_alpha   90.00
_cell.angle_beta   90.00
_cell.angle_gamma   90.00
#
_symmetry.space_group_name_H-M   'P 1'
#
loop_
_entity.id
_entity.type
_entity.pdbx_description
1 polymer ?
#
loop_
_entity_poly.entity_id
_entity_poly.type
_entity_poly.pdbx_seq_one_letter_code
_entity_poly.pdbx_strand_id
1 'polypeptide(L)'
;MKKEVVAMLLAGGQGSRLYVLTGKVAKPAIPFGGKYRIIDFPLSNCVNSGIDTVGVLTQYQPLELNSYIGSGQPWDLDQSDGGVHILPPYVAKG
;
A
#
# COMPACT_ATOMS: atom_id res chain seq x y z
N MET A 1 5.40 -11.01 -21.58
CA MET A 1 5.29 -12.30 -20.86
C MET A 1 4.00 -12.27 -20.06
N LYS A 2 3.22 -13.35 -19.94
CA LYS A 2 1.96 -13.28 -19.16
C LYS A 2 2.29 -13.11 -17.69
N LYS A 3 1.65 -12.15 -17.01
CA LYS A 3 1.71 -12.00 -15.55
C LYS A 3 0.95 -13.17 -14.90
N GLU A 4 1.64 -14.00 -14.13
CA GLU A 4 1.04 -15.17 -13.50
C GLU A 4 0.56 -14.90 -12.06
N VAL A 5 1.09 -13.85 -11.41
CA VAL A 5 0.85 -13.55 -10.00
C VAL A 5 0.55 -12.06 -9.81
N VAL A 6 -0.43 -11.77 -8.95
CA VAL A 6 -0.76 -10.42 -8.48
C VAL A 6 -0.75 -10.42 -6.96
N ALA A 7 -0.07 -9.45 -6.35
CA ALA A 7 -0.09 -9.26 -4.91
C ALA A 7 -1.23 -8.29 -4.51
N MET A 8 -1.95 -8.63 -3.44
CA MET A 8 -3.01 -7.79 -2.88
C MET A 8 -2.67 -7.43 -1.43
N LEU A 9 -2.30 -6.17 -1.20
CA LEU A 9 -1.95 -5.63 0.10
C LEU A 9 -3.17 -5.03 0.79
N LEU A 10 -3.62 -5.66 1.88
CA LEU A 10 -4.75 -5.19 2.69
C LEU A 10 -4.28 -4.09 3.66
N ALA A 11 -4.29 -2.85 3.18
CA ALA A 11 -3.81 -1.66 3.88
C ALA A 11 -4.91 -0.85 4.60
N GLY A 12 -6.09 -1.46 4.83
CA GLY A 12 -7.26 -0.80 5.43
C GLY A 12 -7.34 -0.82 6.97
N GLY A 13 -6.40 -1.46 7.66
CA GLY A 13 -6.48 -1.63 9.11
C GLY A 13 -6.39 -0.31 9.87
N GLN A 14 -7.43 0.03 10.66
CA GLN A 14 -7.41 1.20 11.56
C GLN A 14 -6.27 1.15 12.58
N GLY A 15 -5.71 -0.03 12.86
CA GLY A 15 -4.60 -0.17 13.80
C GLY A 15 -4.94 0.27 15.22
N SER A 16 -6.18 0.02 15.67
CA SER A 16 -6.72 0.40 16.99
C SER A 16 -5.80 0.13 18.19
N ARG A 17 -4.91 -0.86 18.09
CA ARG A 17 -3.89 -1.21 19.10
C ARG A 17 -2.71 -0.24 19.21
N LEU A 18 -2.50 0.63 18.22
CA LEU A 18 -1.46 1.68 18.21
C LEU A 18 -2.00 3.04 18.67
N TYR A 19 -3.28 3.10 19.04
CA TYR A 19 -3.95 4.21 19.72
C TYR A 19 -3.64 5.59 19.11
N VAL A 20 -2.91 6.47 19.80
CA VAL A 20 -2.65 7.86 19.35
C VAL A 20 -1.94 7.91 18.00
N LEU A 21 -1.09 6.91 17.69
CA LEU A 21 -0.31 6.86 16.45
C LEU A 21 -1.16 6.58 15.21
N THR A 22 -2.38 6.05 15.38
CA THR A 22 -3.34 5.74 14.30
C THR A 22 -4.58 6.63 14.31
N GLY A 23 -4.65 7.63 15.19
CA GLY A 23 -5.85 8.47 15.33
C GLY A 23 -6.19 9.29 14.08
N LYS A 24 -5.18 9.61 13.26
CA LYS A 24 -5.29 10.46 12.06
C LYS A 24 -4.62 9.88 10.81
N VAL A 25 -4.05 8.69 10.91
CA VAL A 25 -3.27 8.06 9.84
C VAL A 25 -3.53 6.55 9.84
N ALA A 26 -3.67 5.94 8.67
CA ALA A 26 -3.77 4.49 8.53
C ALA A 26 -2.50 3.81 9.05
N LYS A 27 -2.62 2.65 9.72
CA LYS A 27 -1.46 1.90 10.25
C LYS A 27 -0.31 1.72 9.23
N PRO A 28 -0.56 1.41 7.95
CA PRO A 28 0.51 1.23 6.97
C PRO A 28 1.35 2.49 6.70
N ALA A 29 0.80 3.68 6.93
CA ALA A 29 1.50 4.95 6.74
C ALA A 29 2.32 5.39 7.97
N ILE A 30 2.32 4.61 9.05
CA ILE A 30 3.12 4.93 10.24
C ILE A 30 4.62 4.81 9.93
N PRO A 31 5.44 5.80 10.33
CA PRO A 31 6.90 5.72 10.23
C PRO A 31 7.48 4.54 11.03
N PHE A 32 8.47 3.87 10.47
CA PHE A 32 9.19 2.75 11.04
C PHE A 32 10.68 2.86 10.76
N GLY A 33 11.52 2.61 11.76
CA GLY A 33 12.99 2.57 11.57
C GLY A 33 13.61 3.90 11.10
N GLY A 34 12.97 5.05 11.39
CA GLY A 34 13.49 6.39 11.14
C GLY A 34 13.31 6.94 9.71
N LYS A 35 13.28 6.08 8.69
CA LYS A 35 13.14 6.50 7.28
C LYS A 35 11.99 5.83 6.53
N TYR A 36 11.53 4.68 7.01
CA TYR A 36 10.54 3.87 6.30
C TYR A 36 9.15 4.06 6.87
N ARG A 37 8.16 3.49 6.20
CA ARG A 37 6.81 3.26 6.71
C ARG A 37 6.52 1.76 6.72
N ILE A 38 5.50 1.36 7.49
CA ILE A 38 5.12 -0.06 7.58
C ILE A 38 4.80 -0.65 6.20
N ILE A 39 4.20 0.13 5.29
CA ILE A 39 3.89 -0.31 3.92
C ILE A 39 5.12 -0.64 3.06
N ASP A 40 6.30 -0.11 3.40
CA ASP A 40 7.52 -0.31 2.61
C ASP A 40 7.96 -1.77 2.63
N PHE A 41 7.72 -2.46 3.75
CA PHE A 41 8.11 -3.86 3.91
C PHE A 41 7.36 -4.80 2.94
N PRO A 42 6.02 -4.82 2.91
CA PRO A 42 5.32 -5.66 1.95
C PRO A 42 5.55 -5.24 0.48
N LEU A 43 5.72 -3.95 0.18
CA LEU A 43 6.06 -3.51 -1.18
C LEU A 43 7.44 -4.02 -1.62
N SER A 44 8.46 -3.81 -0.78
CA SER A 44 9.81 -4.34 -1.04
C SER A 44 9.83 -5.86 -1.13
N ASN A 45 9.01 -6.57 -0.33
CA ASN A 45 8.89 -8.02 -0.44
C ASN A 45 8.32 -8.46 -1.79
N CYS A 46 7.33 -7.75 -2.33
CA CYS A 46 6.77 -8.05 -3.66
C CYS A 46 7.87 -7.94 -4.73
N VAL A 47 8.57 -6.81 -4.76
CA VAL A 47 9.64 -6.54 -5.74
C VAL A 47 10.79 -7.53 -5.61
N ASN A 48 11.26 -7.79 -4.40
CA ASN A 48 12.33 -8.76 -4.14
C ASN A 48 11.92 -10.20 -4.50
N SER A 49 10.62 -10.48 -4.60
CA SER A 49 10.08 -11.78 -5.04
C SER A 49 9.74 -11.83 -6.53
N GLY A 50 10.04 -10.77 -7.30
CA GLY A 50 9.67 -10.68 -8.71
C GLY A 50 8.18 -10.44 -8.97
N ILE A 51 7.43 -9.98 -7.97
CA ILE A 51 6.02 -9.61 -8.09
C ILE A 51 5.94 -8.11 -8.32
N ASP A 52 5.67 -7.74 -9.56
CA ASP A 52 5.68 -6.37 -10.06
C ASP A 52 4.26 -5.79 -10.26
N THR A 53 3.23 -6.56 -9.96
CA THR A 53 1.82 -6.16 -10.11
C THR A 53 1.16 -6.24 -8.74
N VAL A 54 0.90 -5.09 -8.14
CA VAL A 54 0.51 -4.97 -6.73
C VAL A 54 -0.73 -4.09 -6.58
N GLY A 55 -1.82 -4.65 -6.05
CA GLY A 55 -2.99 -3.90 -5.62
C GLY A 55 -2.93 -3.56 -4.14
N VAL A 56 -3.13 -2.29 -3.77
CA VAL A 56 -3.17 -1.83 -2.37
C VAL A 56 -4.60 -1.44 -2.02
N LEU A 57 -5.27 -2.26 -1.21
CA LEU A 57 -6.63 -2.00 -0.76
C LEU A 57 -6.59 -1.08 0.45
N THR A 58 -7.11 0.13 0.29
CA THR A 58 -7.19 1.11 1.37
C THR A 58 -8.63 1.24 1.86
N GLN A 59 -8.85 1.74 3.08
CA GLN A 59 -10.20 1.94 3.61
C GLN A 59 -10.29 3.17 4.51
N TYR A 60 -9.53 3.18 5.60
CA TYR A 60 -9.53 4.28 6.56
C TYR A 60 -8.42 5.29 6.24
N GLN A 61 -8.76 6.59 6.19
CA GLN A 61 -7.83 7.72 6.00
C GLN A 61 -6.73 7.46 4.94
N PRO A 62 -7.11 7.14 3.69
CA PRO A 62 -6.17 6.66 2.68
C PRO A 62 -5.26 7.76 2.11
N LEU A 63 -5.62 9.04 2.25
CA LEU A 63 -4.96 10.14 1.53
C LEU A 63 -3.45 10.18 1.74
N GLU A 64 -2.98 10.09 2.99
CA GLU A 64 -1.55 10.14 3.28
C GLU A 64 -0.81 8.92 2.73
N LEU A 65 -1.40 7.72 2.87
CA LEU A 65 -0.82 6.51 2.32
C LEU A 65 -0.74 6.58 0.79
N ASN A 66 -1.78 7.10 0.15
CA ASN A 66 -1.84 7.26 -1.29
C ASN A 66 -0.79 8.26 -1.80
N SER A 67 -0.65 9.40 -1.14
CA SER A 67 0.38 10.39 -1.48
C SER A 67 1.79 9.85 -1.29
N TYR A 68 2.00 9.00 -0.28
CA TYR A 68 3.31 8.41 -0.01
C TYR A 68 3.68 7.32 -1.01
N ILE A 69 2.75 6.44 -1.37
CA ILE A 69 2.97 5.42 -2.41
C ILE A 69 3.18 6.10 -3.77
N GLY A 70 2.39 7.13 -4.08
CA GLY A 70 2.51 7.89 -5.32
C GLY A 70 2.39 7.00 -6.54
N SER A 71 3.36 7.10 -7.46
CA SER A 71 3.45 6.24 -8.65
C SER A 71 4.08 4.87 -8.39
N GLY A 72 4.62 4.60 -7.19
CA GLY A 72 5.36 3.37 -6.90
C GLY A 72 6.82 3.38 -7.37
N GLN A 73 7.31 4.49 -7.94
CA GLN A 73 8.67 4.64 -8.47
C GLN A 73 9.79 4.29 -7.48
N PRO A 74 9.70 4.55 -6.15
CA PRO A 74 10.72 4.12 -5.19
C PRO A 74 10.95 2.60 -5.13
N TRP A 75 9.99 1.81 -5.60
CA TRP A 75 10.02 0.35 -5.64
C TRP A 75 10.09 -0.20 -7.08
N ASP A 76 10.30 0.66 -8.09
CA ASP A 76 10.22 0.25 -9.52
C ASP A 76 8.84 -0.32 -9.90
N LEU A 77 7.80 0.12 -9.19
CA LEU A 77 6.40 -0.27 -9.38
C LEU A 77 5.60 0.79 -10.16
N ASP A 78 6.25 1.50 -11.10
CA ASP A 78 5.64 2.51 -11.99
C ASP A 78 5.59 2.07 -13.46
N GLN A 79 5.76 0.77 -13.73
CA GLN A 79 5.75 0.20 -15.08
C GLN A 79 4.34 0.20 -15.72
N SER A 80 4.28 0.37 -17.03
CA SER A 80 3.02 0.45 -17.78
C SER A 80 2.26 -0.89 -17.90
N ASP A 81 2.98 -2.01 -17.90
CA ASP A 81 2.43 -3.38 -17.90
C ASP A 81 2.42 -3.97 -16.48
N GLY A 82 2.21 -3.15 -15.44
CA GLY A 82 2.23 -3.59 -14.04
C GLY A 82 2.16 -2.41 -13.08
N GLY A 83 2.87 -2.53 -11.96
CA GLY A 83 3.03 -1.48 -10.97
C GLY A 83 2.09 -1.57 -9.78
N VAL A 84 2.11 -0.51 -8.98
CA VAL A 84 1.28 -0.38 -7.79
C VAL A 84 -0.02 0.36 -8.13
N HIS A 85 -1.15 -0.26 -7.79
CA HIS A 85 -2.47 0.31 -7.97
C HIS A 85 -3.16 0.46 -6.64
N ILE A 86 -3.60 1.67 -6.33
CA ILE A 86 -4.42 1.89 -5.13
C ILE A 86 -5.88 1.61 -5.48
N LEU A 87 -6.45 0.68 -4.72
CA LEU A 87 -7.81 0.20 -4.88
C LEU A 87 -8.66 0.80 -3.74
N PRO A 88 -9.39 1.90 -4.00
CA PRO A 88 -10.26 2.49 -2.99
C PRO A 88 -11.44 1.55 -2.69
N PRO A 89 -12.02 1.63 -1.47
CA PRO A 89 -13.15 0.79 -1.12
C PRO A 89 -14.36 1.19 -1.96
N TYR A 90 -15.00 0.23 -2.63
CA TYR A 90 -16.28 0.46 -3.29
C TYR A 90 -17.39 0.48 -2.26
N VAL A 91 -18.02 1.64 -2.06
CA VAL A 91 -19.26 1.74 -1.28
C VAL A 91 -20.40 1.69 -2.27
N ALA A 92 -21.03 0.51 -2.43
CA ALA A 92 -22.27 0.40 -3.18
C ALA A 92 -23.31 1.34 -2.54
N LYS A 93 -23.95 2.19 -3.35
CA LYS A 93 -25.13 2.94 -2.89
C LYS A 93 -26.19 1.91 -2.49
N GLY A 94 -26.47 1.82 -1.19
CA GLY A 94 -27.67 1.16 -0.66
C GLY A 94 -28.92 1.93 -1.01
#